data_AF-A0A061FPR7-F1
#
_entry.id   AF-A0A061FPR7-F1
#
_cell.length_a   1.000
_cell.length_b   1.000
_cell.length_c   1.000
_cell.angle_alpha   90.00
_cell.angle_beta   90.00
_cell.angle_gamma   90.00
#
_symmetry.space_group_name_H-M   'P 1'
#
loop_
_entity.id
_entity.type
_entity.pdbx_description
1 polymer ?
#
loop_
_entity_poly.entity_id
_entity_poly.type
_entity_poly.pdbx_seq_one_letter_code
_entity_poly.pdbx_strand_id
1 'polypeptide(L)'
;MRRSQCPQEMGCDTFGLTNAPAAFVDLMNRVFWAYLDRFVVVFIDDILEYSKSLEEHKQYLRIVLQSLREDKLYVKFLKSMDFVMGVPQVRGGYDAIWVIIDWLTKSAHLLPVKTKYRVARYTQVYINEIVRLHGCSRNDSL
;
A
#
# COMPACT_ATOMS: atom_id res chain seq x y z
N MET A 1 22.80 -43.94 37.84
CA MET A 1 22.11 -42.72 38.30
C MET A 1 21.32 -42.15 37.14
N ARG A 2 19.98 -42.11 37.24
CA ARG A 2 19.07 -41.53 36.23
C ARG A 2 18.98 -40.01 36.41
N ARG A 3 18.85 -39.29 35.29
CA ARG A 3 17.96 -38.14 35.01
C ARG A 3 18.14 -37.87 33.51
N SER A 4 17.25 -38.34 32.64
CA SER A 4 15.88 -37.87 32.34
C SER A 4 15.91 -37.25 30.94
N GLN A 5 15.11 -37.84 30.05
CA GLN A 5 14.91 -37.43 28.66
C GLN A 5 14.48 -35.97 28.56
N CYS A 6 14.92 -35.29 27.49
CA CYS A 6 14.12 -34.27 26.83
C CYS A 6 14.15 -34.60 25.33
N PRO A 7 13.09 -35.22 24.78
CA PRO A 7 12.99 -35.48 23.36
C PRO A 7 12.13 -34.39 22.74
N GLN A 8 12.75 -33.41 22.07
CA GLN A 8 12.07 -32.64 21.03
C GLN A 8 13.05 -32.41 19.89
N GLU A 9 13.20 -33.44 19.07
CA GLU A 9 13.37 -33.23 17.63
C GLU A 9 12.17 -32.41 17.17
N MET A 10 12.33 -31.09 17.09
CA MET A 10 11.43 -30.24 16.33
C MET A 10 12.22 -29.81 15.11
N GLY A 11 12.04 -30.55 14.02
CA GLY A 11 12.48 -30.14 12.70
C GLY A 11 11.90 -28.77 12.41
N CYS A 12 12.75 -27.75 12.41
CA CYS A 12 12.39 -26.42 11.93
C CYS A 12 12.76 -26.31 10.47
N ASP A 13 12.06 -27.08 9.64
CA ASP A 13 11.91 -26.77 8.22
C ASP A 13 10.42 -26.69 7.95
N THR A 14 9.86 -25.48 8.05
CA THR A 14 8.80 -24.94 7.19
C THR A 14 8.45 -23.51 7.67
N PHE A 15 8.61 -22.55 6.76
CA PHE A 15 8.31 -21.11 6.88
C PHE A 15 9.34 -20.20 7.57
N GLY A 16 10.44 -19.92 6.86
CA GLY A 16 11.29 -18.76 7.09
C GLY A 16 10.62 -17.42 6.74
N LEU A 17 9.59 -17.02 7.49
CA LEU A 17 8.96 -15.69 7.40
C LEU A 17 8.66 -15.05 8.78
N THR A 18 9.17 -15.61 9.88
CA THR A 18 8.84 -15.13 11.24
C THR A 18 9.44 -13.76 11.58
N ASN A 19 10.41 -13.26 10.80
CA ASN A 19 11.08 -11.97 11.03
C ASN A 19 10.81 -10.91 9.94
N ALA A 20 9.91 -11.14 8.98
CA ALA A 20 9.68 -10.18 7.90
C ALA A 20 9.27 -8.76 8.40
N PRO A 21 8.38 -8.63 9.41
CA PRO A 21 8.10 -7.33 10.04
C PRO A 21 9.33 -6.67 10.68
N ALA A 22 10.15 -7.44 11.40
CA ALA A 22 11.33 -6.93 12.09
C ALA A 22 12.43 -6.49 11.10
N ALA A 23 12.65 -7.28 10.05
CA ALA A 23 13.61 -6.96 8.99
C ALA A 23 13.19 -5.72 8.18
N PHE A 24 11.89 -5.54 7.95
CA PHE A 24 11.37 -4.33 7.32
C PHE A 24 11.57 -3.11 8.22
N VAL A 25 11.16 -3.19 9.49
CA VAL A 25 11.36 -2.08 10.44
C VAL A 25 12.83 -1.71 10.58
N ASP A 26 13.75 -2.68 10.65
CA ASP A 26 15.19 -2.41 10.71
C ASP A 26 15.73 -1.76 9.44
N LEU A 27 15.28 -2.19 8.26
CA LEU A 27 15.65 -1.60 6.99
C LEU A 27 15.16 -0.15 6.90
N MET A 28 13.89 0.06 7.21
CA MET A 28 13.26 1.38 7.18
C MET A 28 13.88 2.32 8.22
N ASN A 29 14.23 1.81 9.40
CA ASN A 29 14.93 2.60 10.40
C ASN A 29 16.32 3.05 9.93
N ARG A 30 17.02 2.26 9.10
CA ARG A 30 18.31 2.66 8.50
C ARG A 30 18.13 3.72 7.42
N VAL A 31 17.17 3.51 6.51
CA VAL A 31 16.88 4.42 5.40
C VAL A 31 16.40 5.79 5.92
N PHE A 32 15.51 5.77 6.91
CA PHE A 32 14.89 6.98 7.45
C PHE A 32 15.54 7.52 8.72
N TRP A 33 16.67 6.96 9.16
CA TRP A 33 17.31 7.30 10.45
C TRP A 33 17.41 8.81 10.71
N ALA A 34 17.74 9.59 9.67
CA ALA A 34 17.89 11.05 9.76
C ALA A 34 16.57 11.83 9.90
N TYR A 35 15.44 11.17 9.66
CA TYR A 35 14.09 11.74 9.54
C TYR A 35 13.08 11.15 10.55
N LEU A 36 13.42 10.00 11.17
CA LEU A 36 12.67 9.41 12.27
C LEU A 36 12.47 10.42 13.40
N ASP A 37 11.28 10.41 14.00
CA ASP A 37 10.85 11.28 15.12
C ASP A 37 10.87 12.79 14.83
N ARG A 38 11.17 13.20 13.59
CA ARG A 38 11.11 14.60 13.13
C ARG A 38 9.85 14.86 12.32
N PHE A 39 9.68 14.09 11.25
CA PHE A 39 8.52 14.19 10.37
C PHE A 39 8.11 12.83 9.78
N VAL A 40 8.89 11.76 9.99
CA VAL A 40 8.58 10.40 9.56
C VAL A 40 8.49 9.49 10.78
N VAL A 41 7.50 8.62 10.81
CA VAL A 41 7.43 7.46 11.71
C VAL A 41 7.15 6.23 10.88
N VAL A 42 7.93 5.19 11.11
CA VAL A 42 7.75 3.90 10.46
C VAL A 42 6.97 3.00 11.40
N PHE A 43 5.78 2.59 10.98
CA PHE A 43 5.06 1.46 11.55
C PHE A 43 5.28 0.24 10.66
N ILE A 44 5.14 -0.96 11.25
CA ILE A 44 5.47 -2.27 10.66
C ILE A 44 5.34 -2.36 9.14
N ASP A 45 4.24 -1.91 8.53
CA ASP A 45 4.05 -1.93 7.07
C ASP A 45 3.80 -0.54 6.45
N ASP A 46 3.84 0.54 7.23
CA ASP A 46 3.40 1.88 6.82
C ASP A 46 4.41 2.98 7.24
N ILE A 47 4.70 3.90 6.32
CA ILE A 47 5.44 5.14 6.63
C ILE A 47 4.43 6.25 6.85
N LEU A 48 4.39 6.81 8.06
CA LEU A 48 3.56 7.95 8.42
C LEU A 48 4.39 9.23 8.36
N GLU A 49 3.94 10.19 7.57
CA GLU A 49 4.52 11.53 7.50
C GLU A 49 3.60 12.55 8.18
N TYR A 50 4.14 13.32 9.12
CA TYR A 50 3.40 14.37 9.82
C TYR A 50 3.92 15.74 9.39
N SER A 51 3.00 16.67 9.15
CA SER A 51 3.33 18.06 8.82
C SER A 51 2.28 19.00 9.39
N LYS A 52 2.65 20.26 9.60
CA LYS A 52 1.73 21.29 10.12
C LYS A 52 1.05 22.06 8.98
N SER A 53 1.58 21.97 7.76
CA SER A 53 1.06 22.63 6.56
C SER A 53 1.20 21.73 5.33
N LEU A 54 0.35 21.96 4.32
CA LEU A 54 0.35 21.20 3.08
C LEU A 54 1.67 21.37 2.28
N GLU A 55 2.26 22.57 2.33
CA GLU A 55 3.53 22.88 1.66
C GLU A 55 4.71 22.14 2.30
N GLU A 56 4.78 22.06 3.64
CA GLU A 56 5.75 21.23 4.35
C GLU A 56 5.55 19.75 4.03
N HIS A 57 4.28 19.29 4.00
CA HIS A 57 3.97 17.90 3.64
C HIS A 57 4.52 17.50 2.27
N LYS A 58 4.35 18.37 1.25
CA LYS A 58 4.88 18.13 -0.09
C LYS A 58 6.41 18.05 -0.10
N GLN A 59 7.08 18.85 0.73
CA GLN A 59 8.54 18.83 0.85
C GLN A 59 9.02 17.54 1.52
N TYR A 60 8.38 17.12 2.61
CA TYR A 60 8.69 15.87 3.30
C TYR A 60 8.45 14.65 2.41
N LEU A 61 7.32 14.60 1.68
CA LEU A 61 7.02 13.54 0.73
C LEU A 61 8.10 13.43 -0.35
N ARG A 62 8.61 14.56 -0.86
CA ARG A 62 9.69 14.56 -1.84
C ARG A 62 10.97 13.95 -1.27
N ILE A 63 11.33 14.32 -0.04
CA ILE A 63 12.53 13.79 0.63
C ILE A 63 12.37 12.27 0.85
N VAL A 64 11.21 11.83 1.34
CA VAL A 64 10.93 10.42 1.63
C VAL A 64 10.95 9.57 0.35
N LEU A 65 10.26 10.03 -0.70
CA LEU A 65 10.26 9.34 -2.00
C LEU A 65 11.64 9.30 -2.63
N GLN A 66 12.44 10.35 -2.44
CA GLN A 66 13.81 10.40 -2.95
C GLN A 66 14.73 9.43 -2.21
N SER A 67 14.69 9.38 -0.87
CA SER A 67 15.46 8.42 -0.07
C SER A 67 15.12 6.97 -0.43
N LEU A 68 13.83 6.67 -0.63
CA LEU A 68 13.40 5.32 -1.05
C LEU A 68 13.94 4.96 -2.43
N ARG A 69 13.99 5.92 -3.37
CA ARG A 69 14.54 5.70 -4.70
C ARG A 69 16.05 5.46 -4.67
N GLU A 70 16.78 6.18 -3.82
CA GLU A 70 18.24 6.03 -3.64
C GLU A 70 18.58 4.62 -3.11
N ASP A 71 17.77 4.11 -2.17
CA ASP A 71 17.92 2.76 -1.61
C ASP A 71 17.22 1.66 -2.43
N LYS A 72 16.74 1.98 -3.64
CA LYS A 72 16.02 1.06 -4.56
C LYS A 72 14.79 0.38 -3.92
N LEU A 73 14.19 1.04 -2.94
CA LEU A 73 12.93 0.66 -2.34
C LEU A 73 11.78 1.27 -3.15
N TYR A 74 10.95 0.41 -3.74
CA TYR A 74 9.81 0.85 -4.53
C TYR A 74 8.60 1.03 -3.63
N VAL A 75 8.18 2.28 -3.47
CA VAL A 75 6.89 2.57 -2.85
C VAL A 75 5.80 2.03 -3.75
N LYS A 76 5.06 1.04 -3.27
CA LYS A 76 3.82 0.66 -3.92
C LYS A 76 2.89 1.86 -3.79
N PHE A 77 2.49 2.43 -4.93
CA PHE A 77 1.55 3.56 -4.95
C PHE A 77 0.37 3.25 -4.02
N LEU A 78 0.03 4.22 -3.17
CA LEU A 78 -0.99 4.09 -2.13
C LEU A 78 -2.37 3.68 -2.68
N LYS A 79 -2.57 3.70 -4.00
CA LYS A 79 -3.76 3.19 -4.68
C LYS A 79 -3.39 2.09 -5.67
N SER A 80 -4.04 0.94 -5.56
CA SER A 80 -3.94 -0.19 -6.48
C SER A 80 -5.29 -0.44 -7.13
N MET A 81 -5.30 -0.77 -8.42
CA MET A 81 -6.53 -0.93 -9.20
C MET A 81 -6.44 -2.23 -9.99
N ASP A 82 -7.51 -3.04 -9.93
CA ASP A 82 -7.58 -4.32 -10.63
C ASP A 82 -9.02 -4.65 -11.07
N PHE A 83 -9.20 -5.55 -12.04
CA PHE A 83 -10.51 -5.95 -12.54
C PHE A 83 -10.81 -7.42 -12.24
N VAL A 84 -11.94 -7.67 -11.59
CA VAL A 84 -12.51 -9.01 -11.49
C VAL A 84 -13.43 -9.24 -12.69
N MET A 85 -13.00 -10.14 -13.56
CA MET A 85 -13.67 -10.51 -14.80
C MET A 85 -14.49 -11.79 -14.64
N GLY A 86 -15.41 -12.06 -15.57
CA GLY A 86 -16.17 -13.32 -15.58
C GLY A 86 -17.30 -13.36 -14.55
N VAL A 87 -17.77 -12.19 -14.09
CA VAL A 87 -18.96 -12.11 -13.24
C VAL A 87 -20.23 -12.42 -14.06
N PRO A 88 -21.21 -13.15 -13.51
CA PRO A 88 -22.49 -13.36 -14.17
C PRO A 88 -23.12 -12.02 -14.55
N GLN A 89 -23.61 -11.88 -15.78
CA GLN A 89 -24.20 -10.61 -16.22
C GLN A 89 -25.40 -10.25 -15.34
N VAL A 90 -25.26 -9.17 -14.59
CA VAL A 90 -26.30 -8.63 -13.73
C VAL A 90 -27.22 -7.72 -14.56
N ARG A 91 -28.50 -7.57 -14.15
CA ARG A 91 -29.42 -6.61 -14.76
C ARG A 91 -28.77 -5.21 -14.79
N GLY A 92 -28.62 -4.63 -15.98
CA GLY A 92 -27.83 -3.40 -16.20
C GLY A 92 -26.63 -3.57 -17.15
N GLY A 93 -26.25 -4.82 -17.44
CA GLY A 93 -25.26 -5.16 -18.46
C GLY A 93 -23.82 -4.85 -18.06
N TYR A 94 -23.53 -4.89 -16.76
CA TYR A 94 -22.16 -4.90 -16.20
C TYR A 94 -21.59 -6.32 -16.30
N ASP A 95 -20.30 -6.42 -16.65
CA ASP A 95 -19.60 -7.68 -16.92
C ASP A 95 -18.23 -7.77 -16.21
N ALA A 96 -17.85 -6.74 -15.44
CA ALA A 96 -16.67 -6.75 -14.59
C ALA A 96 -16.89 -5.92 -13.32
N ILE A 97 -16.08 -6.20 -12.29
CA ILE A 97 -15.99 -5.38 -11.08
C ILE A 97 -14.61 -4.73 -11.07
N TRP A 98 -14.58 -3.40 -11.00
CA TRP A 98 -13.37 -2.64 -10.80
C TRP A 98 -13.08 -2.51 -9.31
N VAL A 99 -11.99 -3.10 -8.88
CA VAL A 99 -11.50 -3.08 -7.51
C VAL A 99 -10.47 -1.96 -7.40
N ILE A 100 -10.73 -1.01 -6.51
CA ILE A 100 -9.82 0.10 -6.23
C ILE A 100 -9.48 0.05 -4.75
N ILE A 101 -8.26 -0.37 -4.45
CA ILE A 101 -7.73 -0.43 -3.09
C ILE A 101 -6.99 0.87 -2.83
N ASP A 102 -7.39 1.58 -1.79
CA ASP A 102 -6.70 2.76 -1.28
C ASP A 102 -6.08 2.43 0.07
N TRP A 103 -4.77 2.23 0.06
CA TRP A 103 -3.95 1.94 1.22
C TRP A 103 -3.80 3.13 2.16
N LEU A 104 -4.02 4.37 1.70
CA LEU A 104 -3.99 5.57 2.55
C LEU A 104 -5.23 5.62 3.45
N THR A 105 -6.40 5.33 2.88
CA THR A 105 -7.67 5.33 3.60
C THR A 105 -8.03 3.95 4.15
N LYS A 106 -7.17 2.94 3.91
CA LYS A 106 -7.38 1.51 4.21
C LYS A 106 -8.75 1.02 3.70
N SER A 107 -9.20 1.55 2.56
CA SER A 107 -10.51 1.27 1.97
C SER A 107 -10.39 0.51 0.66
N ALA A 108 -11.44 -0.25 0.32
CA ALA A 108 -11.57 -0.91 -0.97
C ALA A 108 -12.92 -0.55 -1.59
N HIS A 109 -12.91 -0.06 -2.83
CA HIS A 109 -14.10 0.27 -3.60
C HIS A 109 -14.32 -0.77 -4.69
N LEU A 110 -15.52 -1.35 -4.71
CA LEU A 110 -15.95 -2.34 -5.70
C LEU A 110 -16.99 -1.69 -6.60
N LEU A 111 -16.60 -1.33 -7.82
CA LEU A 111 -17.46 -0.62 -8.75
C LEU A 111 -17.86 -1.55 -9.90
N PRO A 112 -19.16 -1.84 -10.11
CA PRO A 112 -19.59 -2.59 -11.28
C PRO A 112 -19.33 -1.75 -12.54
N VAL A 113 -18.59 -2.30 -13.48
CA VAL A 113 -18.18 -1.64 -14.71
C VAL A 113 -18.45 -2.52 -15.92
N LYS A 114 -18.38 -1.91 -17.11
CA LYS A 114 -18.40 -2.66 -18.37
C LYS A 114 -17.00 -2.69 -18.94
N THR A 115 -16.49 -3.87 -19.27
CA THR A 115 -15.16 -4.09 -19.87
C THR A 115 -14.94 -3.21 -21.10
N LYS A 116 -15.99 -3.04 -21.89
CA LYS A 116 -16.05 -2.19 -23.09
C LYS A 116 -16.12 -0.67 -22.83
N TYR A 117 -16.06 -0.20 -21.59
CA TYR A 117 -16.02 1.24 -21.34
C TYR A 117 -14.79 1.87 -21.99
N ARG A 118 -14.99 3.03 -22.61
CA ARG A 118 -13.87 3.88 -23.03
C ARG A 118 -13.17 4.42 -21.79
N VAL A 119 -11.87 4.69 -21.90
CA VAL A 119 -11.04 5.26 -20.82
C VAL A 119 -11.70 6.48 -20.18
N ALA A 120 -12.24 7.41 -20.98
CA ALA A 120 -12.93 8.59 -20.46
C ALA A 120 -14.08 8.26 -19.49
N ARG A 121 -14.78 7.14 -19.70
CA ARG A 121 -15.86 6.70 -18.80
C ARG A 121 -15.31 6.12 -17.50
N TYR A 122 -14.24 5.32 -17.57
CA TYR A 122 -13.54 4.85 -16.36
C TYR A 122 -13.00 6.03 -15.54
N THR A 123 -12.37 7.00 -16.18
CA THR A 123 -11.89 8.22 -15.52
C THR A 123 -13.02 8.98 -14.83
N GLN A 124 -14.18 9.12 -15.50
CA GLN A 124 -15.33 9.79 -14.88
C GLN A 124 -15.85 9.05 -13.65
N VAL A 125 -15.94 7.72 -13.70
CA VAL A 125 -16.34 6.89 -12.57
C VAL A 125 -15.34 7.04 -11.42
N TYR A 126 -14.03 6.98 -11.72
CA TYR A 126 -12.98 7.19 -10.73
C TYR A 126 -13.07 8.57 -10.07
N ILE A 127 -13.30 9.63 -10.85
CA ILE A 127 -13.42 10.99 -10.32
C ILE A 127 -14.65 11.11 -9.39
N ASN A 128 -15.79 10.59 -9.82
CA ASN A 128 -17.05 10.74 -9.08
C ASN A 128 -17.12 9.89 -7.82
N GLU A 129 -16.57 8.68 -7.86
CA GLU A 129 -16.69 7.72 -6.75
C GLU A 129 -15.48 7.78 -5.82
N ILE A 130 -14.28 7.99 -6.35
CA ILE A 130 -13.05 7.87 -5.57
C ILE A 130 -12.47 9.24 -5.24
N VAL A 131 -12.20 10.07 -6.25
CA VAL A 131 -11.59 11.39 -6.04
C VAL A 131 -12.51 12.29 -5.23
N ARG A 132 -13.82 12.22 -5.45
CA ARG A 132 -14.80 12.98 -4.67
C ARG A 132 -14.77 12.66 -3.18
N LEU A 133 -14.54 11.39 -2.82
CA LEU A 133 -14.55 10.94 -1.42
C LEU A 133 -13.19 11.11 -0.75
N HIS A 134 -12.10 10.85 -1.48
CA HIS A 134 -10.76 10.69 -0.91
C HIS A 134 -9.74 11.70 -1.44
N GLY A 135 -10.16 12.61 -2.33
CA GLY A 135 -9.27 13.53 -3.04
C GLY A 135 -8.42 12.86 -4.12
N CYS A 136 -7.76 13.68 -4.94
CA CYS A 136 -6.74 13.20 -5.87
C CYS A 136 -5.44 12.96 -5.12
N SER A 137 -4.84 11.77 -5.29
CA SER A 137 -3.40 11.63 -5.10
C SER A 137 -2.75 12.40 -6.24
N ARG A 138 -2.43 13.67 -6.00
CA ARG A 138 -1.88 14.56 -7.02
C ARG A 138 -0.41 14.17 -7.22
N ASN A 139 -0.18 13.20 -8.09
CA ASN A 139 1.14 13.02 -8.70
C ASN A 139 1.26 14.09 -9.79
N ASP A 140 1.50 15.33 -9.39
CA ASP A 140 2.09 16.29 -10.32
C ASP A 140 3.46 15.70 -10.68
N SER A 141 3.63 15.42 -11.98
CA SER A 141 4.78 14.76 -12.58
C SER A 141 6.12 15.18 -11.95
N LEU A 142 6.86 14.17 -11.47
CA LEU A 142 8.32 14.21 -11.27
C LEU A 142 9.00 13.60 -12.49
#